data_AF-A0A2E7ETG5-F1
#
_entry.id   AF-A0A2E7ETG5-F1
#
_cell.length_a   1.000
_cell.length_b   1.000
_cell.length_c   1.000
_cell.angle_alpha   90.00
_cell.angle_beta   90.00
_cell.angle_gamma   90.00
#
_symmetry.space_group_name_H-M   'P 1'
#
loop_
_entity.id
_entity.type
_entity.pdbx_description
1 polymer ?
#
loop_
_entity_poly.entity_id
_entity_poly.type
_entity_poly.pdbx_seq_one_letter_code
_entity_poly.pdbx_strand_id
1 'polypeptide(L)'
;MLFAQKRYWSAGITLGLLIGLLMFPTLSGDKPAARRAQCLNHLKMISIAILNDERRHGHLPPPYTTDESGQPLHSWRVLILPFLEEQELYDAIDLSKPWHHPDDLALQHRMPLYYH
;
A
#
# COMPACT_ATOMS: atom_id res chain seq x y z
N MET A 1 -51.45 -27.37 -15.41
CA MET A 1 -50.58 -26.96 -14.29
C MET A 1 -49.10 -27.34 -14.49
N LEU A 2 -48.76 -28.52 -15.05
CA LEU A 2 -47.37 -28.96 -15.30
C LEU A 2 -46.54 -28.08 -16.25
N PHE A 3 -47.16 -27.43 -17.24
CA PHE A 3 -46.46 -26.55 -18.20
C PHE A 3 -45.98 -25.23 -17.60
N ALA A 4 -46.71 -24.67 -16.63
CA ALA A 4 -46.31 -23.47 -15.91
C ALA A 4 -45.09 -23.77 -15.02
N GLN A 5 -45.13 -24.89 -14.29
CA GLN A 5 -44.04 -25.33 -13.40
C GLN A 5 -42.72 -25.57 -14.14
N LYS A 6 -42.75 -26.21 -15.33
CA LYS A 6 -41.57 -26.38 -16.18
C LYS A 6 -40.97 -25.05 -16.63
N ARG A 7 -41.81 -24.04 -16.91
CA ARG A 7 -41.36 -22.71 -17.35
C ARG A 7 -40.71 -21.89 -16.23
N TYR A 8 -41.18 -22.03 -14.99
CA TYR A 8 -40.54 -21.44 -13.82
C TYR A 8 -39.19 -22.09 -13.51
N TRP A 9 -39.09 -23.41 -13.65
CA TRP A 9 -37.85 -24.14 -13.41
C TRP A 9 -36.76 -23.79 -14.45
N SER A 10 -37.14 -23.67 -15.73
CA SER A 10 -36.22 -23.22 -16.77
C SER A 10 -35.76 -21.77 -16.58
N ALA A 11 -36.61 -20.89 -16.06
CA ALA A 11 -36.27 -19.48 -15.82
C ALA A 11 -35.30 -19.29 -14.64
N GLY A 12 -35.38 -20.14 -13.61
CA GLY A 12 -34.43 -20.11 -12.49
C GLY A 12 -33.02 -20.56 -12.90
N ILE A 13 -32.92 -21.56 -13.79
CA ILE A 13 -31.63 -22.08 -14.27
C ILE A 13 -30.91 -21.06 -15.15
N THR A 14 -31.62 -20.37 -16.04
CA THR A 14 -31.01 -19.35 -16.91
C THR A 14 -30.52 -18.15 -16.11
N LEU A 15 -31.28 -17.72 -15.08
CA LEU A 15 -30.88 -16.63 -14.20
C LEU A 15 -29.63 -17.01 -13.36
N GLY A 16 -29.58 -18.22 -12.82
CA GLY A 16 -28.41 -18.72 -12.07
C GLY A 16 -27.15 -18.84 -12.92
N LEU A 17 -27.29 -19.25 -14.19
CA LEU A 17 -26.16 -19.34 -15.13
C LEU A 17 -25.61 -17.95 -15.51
N LEU A 18 -26.49 -16.97 -15.72
CA LEU A 18 -26.10 -15.58 -16.03
C LEU A 18 -25.38 -14.91 -14.85
N ILE A 19 -25.89 -15.10 -13.63
CA ILE A 19 -25.24 -14.61 -12.41
C ILE A 19 -23.90 -15.32 -12.22
N GLY A 20 -23.83 -16.63 -12.47
CA GLY A 20 -22.59 -17.41 -12.40
C GLY A 20 -21.51 -16.96 -13.39
N LEU A 21 -21.90 -16.57 -14.61
CA LEU A 21 -20.97 -16.05 -15.62
C LEU A 21 -20.48 -14.63 -15.29
N LEU A 22 -21.36 -13.78 -14.74
CA LEU A 22 -21.01 -12.42 -14.31
C LEU A 22 -20.15 -12.41 -13.03
N MET A 23 -20.38 -13.36 -12.13
CA MET A 23 -19.59 -13.54 -10.90
C MET A 23 -18.32 -14.35 -11.14
N PHE A 24 -18.17 -14.98 -12.31
CA PHE A 24 -16.90 -15.59 -12.68
C PHE A 24 -15.90 -14.46 -12.87
N PRO A 25 -14.85 -14.36 -12.03
CA PRO A 25 -13.87 -13.31 -12.18
C PRO A 25 -13.20 -13.55 -13.53
N THR A 26 -13.60 -12.79 -14.55
CA THR A 26 -12.92 -12.77 -15.84
C THR A 26 -11.49 -12.42 -15.50
N LEU A 27 -10.59 -13.40 -15.68
CA LEU A 27 -9.19 -13.34 -15.29
C LEU A 27 -8.64 -11.97 -15.68
N SER A 28 -8.45 -11.12 -14.67
CA SER A 28 -7.82 -9.83 -14.86
C SER A 28 -6.35 -10.12 -15.08
N GLY A 29 -5.99 -10.51 -16.31
CA GLY A 29 -4.59 -10.69 -16.68
C GLY A 29 -3.85 -9.42 -16.32
N ASP A 30 -2.70 -9.55 -15.65
CA ASP A 30 -1.89 -8.43 -15.15
C ASP A 30 -1.48 -7.51 -16.30
N LYS A 31 -2.36 -6.56 -16.64
CA LYS A 31 -2.14 -5.59 -17.69
C LYS A 31 -0.88 -4.81 -17.30
N PRO A 32 0.19 -4.83 -18.11
CA PRO A 32 1.40 -4.06 -17.83
C PRO A 32 1.09 -2.57 -17.57
N ALA A 33 0.05 -2.04 -18.21
CA ALA A 33 -0.47 -0.70 -17.97
C ALA A 33 -1.02 -0.49 -16.55
N ALA A 34 -1.70 -1.49 -15.97
CA ALA A 34 -2.22 -1.41 -14.60
C ALA A 34 -1.07 -1.39 -13.57
N ARG A 35 -0.06 -2.26 -13.76
CA ARG A 35 1.16 -2.25 -12.92
C ARG A 35 1.89 -0.91 -13.01
N ARG A 36 2.07 -0.38 -14.21
CA ARG A 36 2.68 0.96 -14.40
C ARG A 36 1.87 2.07 -13.72
N ALA A 37 0.54 2.03 -13.83
CA ALA A 37 -0.33 3.00 -13.18
C ALA A 37 -0.21 2.93 -11.65
N GLN A 38 -0.12 1.72 -11.07
CA GLN A 38 0.12 1.51 -9.65
C GLN A 38 1.47 2.10 -9.21
N CYS A 39 2.57 1.78 -9.89
CA CYS A 39 3.88 2.35 -9.57
C CYS A 39 3.89 3.88 -9.64
N LEU A 40 3.25 4.46 -10.66
CA LEU A 40 3.12 5.92 -10.77
C LEU A 40 2.30 6.52 -9.62
N ASN A 41 1.27 5.82 -9.15
CA ASN A 41 0.48 6.27 -8.02
C ASN A 41 1.26 6.18 -6.70
N HIS A 42 2.02 5.10 -6.47
CA HIS A 42 2.92 5.00 -5.31
C HIS A 42 3.94 6.14 -5.32
N LEU A 43 4.55 6.42 -6.48
CA LEU A 43 5.50 7.53 -6.62
C LEU A 43 4.84 8.88 -6.30
N LYS A 44 3.61 9.12 -6.76
CA LYS A 44 2.86 10.34 -6.43
C LYS A 44 2.61 10.47 -4.92
N MET A 45 2.23 9.37 -4.27
CA MET A 45 2.01 9.38 -2.81
C MET A 45 3.30 9.71 -2.05
N ILE A 46 4.42 9.10 -2.44
CA ILE A 46 5.74 9.42 -1.87
C ILE A 46 6.09 10.90 -2.11
N SER A 47 5.92 11.41 -3.33
CA SER A 47 6.21 12.82 -3.63
C SER A 47 5.35 13.78 -2.80
N ILE A 48 4.06 13.48 -2.61
CA ILE A 48 3.18 14.30 -1.76
C ILE A 48 3.63 14.23 -0.29
N ALA A 49 4.02 13.05 0.19
CA ALA A 49 4.53 12.87 1.55
C ALA A 49 5.81 13.69 1.80
N ILE A 50 6.76 13.66 0.86
CA ILE A 50 7.98 14.49 0.93
C ILE A 50 7.65 15.99 0.96
N LEU A 51 6.73 16.45 0.12
CA LEU A 51 6.33 17.87 0.10
C LEU A 51 5.59 18.28 1.37
N ASN A 52 4.86 17.36 2.02
CA ASN A 52 4.22 17.62 3.30
C ASN A 52 5.24 17.69 4.44
N ASP A 53 6.26 16.82 4.42
CA ASP A 53 7.40 16.88 5.33
C ASP A 53 8.15 18.22 5.21
N GLU A 54 8.44 18.65 3.99
CA GLU A 54 9.06 19.95 3.70
C GLU A 54 8.23 21.11 4.24
N ARG A 55 6.91 21.11 4.03
CA ARG A 55 6.03 22.15 4.58
C ARG A 55 6.03 22.19 6.10
N ARG A 56 6.23 21.05 6.76
CA ARG A 56 6.23 20.95 8.22
C ARG A 56 7.57 21.37 8.83
N HIS A 57 8.68 20.95 8.25
CA HIS A 57 10.02 21.16 8.81
C HIS A 57 10.77 22.35 8.16
N GLY A 58 10.28 22.87 7.04
CA GLY A 58 10.87 24.01 6.32
C GLY A 58 12.07 23.63 5.44
N HIS A 59 12.38 22.34 5.29
CA HIS A 59 13.44 21.82 4.45
C HIS A 59 13.05 20.44 3.91
N LEU A 60 13.61 20.05 2.76
CA LEU A 60 13.45 18.68 2.27
C LEU A 60 14.03 17.68 3.28
N PRO A 61 13.46 16.47 3.40
CA PRO A 61 13.97 15.46 4.30
C PRO A 61 15.43 15.13 3.94
N PRO A 62 16.34 15.08 4.93
CA PRO A 62 17.72 14.72 4.69
C PRO A 62 17.83 13.27 4.20
N PRO A 63 18.89 12.89 3.47
CA PRO A 63 19.06 11.51 3.00
C PRO A 63 19.06 10.51 4.16
N TYR A 64 19.61 10.91 5.31
CA TYR A 64 19.58 10.22 6.58
C TYR A 64 19.69 11.21 7.75
N THR A 65 19.18 10.81 8.92
CA THR A 65 19.45 11.47 10.21
C THR A 65 20.75 10.94 10.81
N THR A 66 21.36 11.71 11.70
CA THR A 66 22.61 11.32 12.39
C THR A 66 22.46 11.44 13.90
N ASP A 67 23.18 10.62 14.65
CA ASP A 67 23.34 10.79 16.09
C ASP A 67 24.32 11.93 16.43
N GLU A 68 24.52 12.17 17.73
CA GLU A 68 25.48 13.16 18.24
C GLU A 68 26.94 12.86 17.83
N SER A 69 27.25 11.59 17.50
CA SER A 69 28.55 11.14 17.03
C SER A 69 28.71 11.19 15.50
N GLY A 70 27.68 11.61 14.77
CA GLY A 70 27.65 11.70 13.31
C GLY A 70 27.36 10.38 12.60
N GLN A 71 26.96 9.33 13.32
CA GLN A 71 26.60 8.04 12.71
C GLN A 71 25.21 8.10 12.08
N PRO A 72 25.02 7.52 10.89
CA PRO A 72 23.72 7.51 10.22
C PRO A 72 22.71 6.63 10.97
N LEU A 73 21.53 7.19 11.25
CA LEU A 73 20.44 6.54 11.98
C LEU A 73 19.36 6.05 11.03
N HIS A 74 18.54 6.96 10.47
CA HIS A 74 17.35 6.62 9.69
C HIS A 74 17.26 7.41 8.39
N SER A 75 16.76 6.79 7.33
CA SER A 75 16.61 7.44 6.01
C SER A 75 15.38 8.37 5.96
N TRP A 76 15.35 9.29 4.98
CA TRP A 76 14.15 10.07 4.63
C TRP A 76 12.87 9.24 4.55
N ARG A 77 12.97 7.97 4.15
CA ARG A 77 11.83 7.04 4.06
C ARG A 77 11.12 6.84 5.40
N VAL A 78 11.86 6.84 6.51
CA VAL A 78 11.27 6.74 7.85
C VAL A 78 10.62 8.06 8.24
N LEU A 79 11.26 9.19 7.90
CA LEU A 79 10.77 10.52 8.23
C LEU A 79 9.42 10.85 7.60
N ILE A 80 9.15 10.31 6.41
CA ILE A 80 7.89 10.56 5.69
C ILE A 80 6.74 9.63 6.07
N LEU A 81 6.97 8.60 6.89
CA LEU A 81 5.93 7.61 7.29
C LEU A 81 4.66 8.27 7.85
N PRO A 82 4.73 9.29 8.73
CA PRO A 82 3.54 9.99 9.23
C PRO A 82 2.64 10.56 8.12
N PHE A 83 3.24 10.95 6.98
CA PHE A 83 2.52 11.52 5.84
C PHE A 83 2.04 10.47 4.83
N LEU A 84 2.39 9.20 5.04
CA LEU A 84 1.89 8.04 4.31
C LEU A 84 0.81 7.28 5.08
N GLU A 85 0.26 7.88 6.14
CA GLU A 85 -0.71 7.24 7.06
C GLU A 85 -0.11 6.08 7.88
N GLU A 86 1.22 6.01 7.97
CA GLU A 86 1.97 4.96 8.67
C GLU A 86 2.48 5.46 10.03
N GLN A 87 1.65 6.21 10.76
CA GLN A 87 2.01 6.79 12.06
C GLN A 87 2.33 5.70 13.10
N GLU A 88 1.59 4.60 13.11
CA GLU A 88 1.81 3.49 14.04
C GLU A 88 3.18 2.84 13.84
N LEU A 89 3.63 2.72 12.58
CA LEU A 89 4.96 2.21 12.28
C LEU A 89 6.03 3.22 12.68
N TYR A 90 5.79 4.51 12.44
CA TYR A 90 6.72 5.58 12.83
C TYR A 90 6.94 5.61 14.36
N ASP A 91 5.88 5.49 15.14
CA ASP A 91 5.94 5.52 16.60
C ASP A 91 6.60 4.25 17.19
N ALA A 92 6.58 3.14 16.45
CA ALA A 92 7.24 1.90 16.84
C ALA A 92 8.76 1.92 16.60
N ILE A 93 9.26 2.81 15.74
CA ILE A 93 10.68 2.90 15.39
C ILE A 93 11.39 3.82 16.40
N ASP A 94 12.49 3.34 16.97
CA ASP A 94 13.34 4.14 17.84
C ASP A 94 14.30 4.99 17.00
N LEU A 95 13.93 6.25 16.74
CA LEU A 95 14.72 7.17 15.93
C LEU A 95 16.09 7.53 16.51
N SER A 96 16.35 7.20 17.79
CA SER A 96 17.65 7.43 18.44
C SER A 96 18.65 6.31 18.17
N LYS A 97 18.18 5.15 17.70
CA LYS A 97 19.02 3.97 17.43
C LYS A 97 19.29 3.83 15.93
N PRO A 98 20.41 3.20 15.55
CA PRO A 98 20.67 2.86 14.16
C PRO A 98 19.61 1.89 13.62
N TRP A 99 19.20 2.07 12.37
CA TRP A 99 18.22 1.21 11.68
C TRP A 99 18.54 -0.29 11.67
N HIS A 100 19.79 -0.67 11.94
CA HIS A 100 20.24 -2.06 12.05
C HIS A 100 19.98 -2.69 13.42
N HIS A 101 19.44 -1.93 14.39
CA HIS A 101 19.15 -2.45 15.71
C HIS A 101 18.14 -3.62 15.62
N PRO A 102 18.31 -4.71 16.38
CA PRO A 102 17.46 -5.90 16.30
C PRO A 102 15.96 -5.60 16.48
N ASP A 103 15.61 -4.59 17.26
CA ASP A 103 14.22 -4.13 17.45
C ASP A 103 13.60 -3.65 16.12
N ASP A 104 14.34 -2.84 15.35
CA ASP A 104 13.87 -2.28 14.07
C ASP A 104 13.87 -3.33 12.95
N LEU A 105 14.77 -4.32 13.02
CA LEU A 105 14.79 -5.45 12.08
C LEU A 105 13.49 -6.25 12.14
N ALA A 106 12.88 -6.39 13.31
CA ALA A 106 11.58 -7.05 13.44
C ALA A 106 10.46 -6.30 12.68
N LEU A 107 10.56 -4.97 12.60
CA LEU A 107 9.59 -4.10 11.93
C LEU A 107 9.71 -4.12 10.40
N GLN A 108 10.78 -4.69 9.82
CA GLN A 108 10.93 -4.76 8.37
C GLN A 108 9.77 -5.47 7.65
N HIS A 109 9.10 -6.41 8.31
CA HIS A 109 7.94 -7.12 7.76
C HIS A 109 6.72 -6.21 7.61
N ARG A 110 6.70 -5.06 8.28
CA ARG A 110 5.63 -4.05 8.23
C ARG A 110 5.94 -2.92 7.25
N MET A 111 6.99 -3.05 6.43
CA MET A 111 7.34 -2.01 5.46
C MET A 111 6.16 -1.71 4.52
N PRO A 112 5.81 -0.42 4.32
CA PRO A 112 4.68 -0.05 3.48
C PRO A 112 4.83 -0.51 2.03
N LEU A 113 3.70 -0.87 1.41
CA LEU A 113 3.63 -1.33 0.01
C LEU A 113 4.14 -0.28 -0.99
N TYR A 114 4.13 1.00 -0.62
CA TYR A 114 4.65 2.10 -1.45
C TYR A 114 6.14 1.96 -1.77
N TYR A 115 6.88 1.17 -0.99
CA TYR A 115 8.31 0.96 -1.14
C TYR A 115 8.71 -0.29 -1.94
N HIS A 116 7.74 -1.08 -2.40
CA HIS A 116 7.93 -2.26 -3.24
C HIS A 116 7.63 -1.94 -4.72
#